data_AF-M0H299-F1
#
_entry.id   AF-M0H299-F1
#
_cell.length_a   1.000
_cell.length_b   1.000
_cell.length_c   1.000
_cell.angle_alpha   90.00
_cell.angle_beta   90.00
_cell.angle_gamma   90.00
#
_symmetry.space_group_name_H-M   'P 1'
#
loop_
_entity.id
_entity.type
_entity.pdbx_description
1 polymer ?
#
loop_
_entity_poly.entity_id
_entity_poly.type
_entity_poly.pdbx_seq_one_letter_code
_entity_poly.pdbx_strand_id
1 'polypeptide(L)'
;MEKQPRDVRRDGALVLLGLAGLVALQVLVPRDSVTGVAEMFRGGLFGGSISVMAAGVFRVPDEQAFRLTAAVAVGFALGSLVFLL
;
A
#
# COMPACT_ATOMS: atom_id res chain seq x y z
N MET A 1 -11.43 3.79 -25.81
CA MET A 1 -10.61 3.94 -24.59
C MET A 1 -9.70 5.14 -24.79
N GLU A 2 -10.12 6.31 -24.33
CA GLU A 2 -9.24 7.48 -24.28
C GLU A 2 -8.07 7.18 -23.35
N LYS A 3 -6.85 7.23 -23.89
CA LYS A 3 -5.63 7.09 -23.08
C LYS A 3 -5.50 8.38 -22.28
N GLN A 4 -5.64 8.27 -20.96
CA GLN A 4 -5.41 9.37 -20.04
C GLN A 4 -3.99 9.93 -20.29
N PRO A 5 -3.82 11.27 -20.35
CA PRO A 5 -2.53 11.88 -20.55
C PRO A 5 -1.59 11.45 -19.42
N ARG A 6 -0.41 10.96 -19.80
CA ARG A 6 0.53 10.34 -18.86
C ARG A 6 1.27 11.43 -18.08
N ASP A 7 1.01 11.53 -16.79
CA ASP A 7 1.82 12.34 -15.88
C ASP A 7 2.95 11.48 -15.29
N VAL A 8 4.11 11.55 -15.94
CA VAL A 8 5.30 10.78 -15.55
C VAL A 8 5.79 11.17 -14.14
N ARG A 9 5.59 12.41 -13.70
CA ARG A 9 6.01 12.83 -12.36
C ARG A 9 5.13 12.22 -11.30
N ARG A 10 3.81 12.27 -11.48
CA ARG A 10 2.85 11.69 -10.54
C ARG A 10 2.99 10.17 -10.46
N ASP A 11 3.01 9.50 -11.61
CA ASP A 11 3.16 8.04 -11.70
C ASP A 11 4.47 7.59 -11.04
N GLY A 12 5.58 8.30 -11.34
CA GLY A 12 6.88 8.05 -10.75
C GLY A 12 6.91 8.30 -9.24
N ALA A 13 6.28 9.38 -8.76
CA ALA A 13 6.21 9.70 -7.33
C ALA A 13 5.45 8.62 -6.54
N LEU A 14 4.34 8.10 -7.07
CA LEU A 14 3.59 7.02 -6.45
C LEU A 14 4.40 5.73 -6.36
N VAL A 15 5.13 5.39 -7.42
CA VAL A 15 6.05 4.24 -7.41
C VAL A 15 7.15 4.42 -6.36
N LEU A 16 7.79 5.59 -6.32
CA LEU A 16 8.84 5.91 -5.35
C LEU A 16 8.31 5.92 -3.92
N LEU A 17 7.09 6.42 -3.71
CA LEU A 17 6.44 6.43 -2.39
C LEU A 17 6.17 5.02 -1.89
N GLY A 18 5.61 4.15 -2.74
CA GLY A 18 5.40 2.74 -2.40
C GLY A 18 6.72 2.01 -2.12
N LEU A 19 7.75 2.28 -2.93
CA LEU A 19 9.09 1.72 -2.72
C LEU A 19 9.72 2.21 -1.40
N ALA A 20 9.62 3.50 -1.09
CA ALA A 20 10.10 4.08 0.15
C ALA A 20 9.38 3.47 1.37
N GLY A 21 8.07 3.23 1.26
CA GLY A 21 7.29 2.53 2.28
C GLY A 21 7.79 1.10 2.52
N LEU A 22 8.10 0.35 1.46
CA LEU A 22 8.69 -0.99 1.57
C LEU A 22 10.08 -0.98 2.22
N VAL A 23 10.94 -0.05 1.82
CA VAL A 23 12.29 0.10 2.39
C VAL A 23 12.19 0.47 3.87
N ALA A 24 11.36 1.46 4.22
CA ALA A 24 11.12 1.85 5.60
C ALA A 24 10.62 0.66 6.43
N LEU A 25 9.65 -0.11 5.92
CA LEU A 25 9.12 -1.28 6.61
C LEU A 25 10.18 -2.37 6.83
N GLN A 26 11.07 -2.60 5.86
CA GLN A 26 12.15 -3.58 6.00
C GLN A 26 13.24 -3.14 6.99
N VAL A 27 13.57 -1.85 7.02
CA VAL A 27 14.64 -1.31 7.89
C VAL A 27 14.17 -1.13 9.33
N LEU A 28 12.97 -0.58 9.52
CA LEU A 28 12.42 -0.24 10.84
C LEU A 28 11.78 -1.44 11.55
N VAL A 29 11.32 -2.44 10.80
CA VAL A 29 10.56 -3.58 11.35
C VAL A 29 11.12 -4.90 10.79
N PRO A 30 12.25 -5.39 11.35
CA PRO A 30 12.84 -6.66 10.95
C PRO A 30 11.85 -7.80 11.16
N ARG A 31 11.75 -8.73 10.20
CA ARG A 31 10.75 -9.82 10.20
C ARG A 31 10.82 -10.69 11.45
N ASP A 32 12.01 -10.85 11.99
CA ASP A 32 12.28 -11.77 13.10
C ASP A 32 11.85 -11.20 14.46
N SER A 33 11.47 -9.91 14.50
CA SER A 33 11.17 -9.17 15.73
C SER A 33 9.67 -9.00 16.00
N VAL A 34 8.81 -9.47 15.11
CA VAL A 34 7.39 -9.09 15.06
C VAL A 34 6.53 -10.32 15.19
N THR A 35 5.69 -10.36 16.22
CA THR A 35 4.77 -11.50 16.47
C THR A 35 3.36 -10.99 16.75
N GLY A 36 2.37 -11.83 16.45
CA GLY A 36 0.96 -11.57 16.75
C GLY A 36 0.42 -10.33 16.03
N VAL A 37 -0.21 -9.42 16.77
CA VAL A 37 -0.88 -8.22 16.21
C VAL A 37 0.09 -7.36 15.39
N ALA A 38 1.34 -7.23 15.82
CA ALA A 38 2.34 -6.41 15.13
C ALA A 38 2.75 -7.01 13.75
N GLU A 39 2.71 -8.33 13.62
CA GLU A 39 2.93 -9.02 12.33
C GLU A 39 1.80 -8.69 11.34
N MET A 40 0.56 -8.60 11.86
CA MET A 40 -0.59 -8.21 11.06
C MET A 40 -0.47 -6.77 10.54
N PHE A 41 -0.16 -5.81 11.41
CA PHE A 41 0.10 -4.41 11.00
C PHE A 41 1.22 -4.31 9.97
N ARG A 42 2.28 -5.09 10.11
CA ARG A 42 3.36 -5.18 9.13
C ARG A 42 2.86 -5.70 7.78
N GLY A 43 2.00 -6.72 7.76
CA GLY A 43 1.35 -7.21 6.54
C GLY A 43 0.47 -6.16 5.87
N GLY A 44 -0.29 -5.39 6.65
CA GLY A 44 -1.11 -4.27 6.16
C GLY A 44 -0.28 -3.16 5.52
N LEU A 45 0.78 -2.72 6.21
CA LEU A 45 1.72 -1.70 5.69
C LEU A 45 2.43 -2.18 4.43
N PHE A 46 2.79 -3.46 4.36
CA PHE A 46 3.38 -4.08 3.17
C PHE A 46 2.39 -4.06 2.00
N GLY A 47 1.15 -4.52 2.22
CA GLY A 47 0.10 -4.49 1.21
C GLY A 47 -0.21 -3.09 0.71
N GLY A 48 -0.37 -2.13 1.62
CA GLY A 48 -0.60 -0.72 1.29
C GLY A 48 0.52 -0.10 0.45
N SER A 49 1.78 -0.39 0.79
CA SER A 49 2.94 0.08 0.02
C SER A 49 2.94 -0.48 -1.41
N ILE A 50 2.58 -1.76 -1.58
CA ILE A 50 2.41 -2.37 -2.90
C ILE A 50 1.26 -1.73 -3.68
N SER A 51 0.13 -1.48 -3.04
CA SER A 51 -1.04 -0.86 -3.70
C SER A 51 -0.74 0.56 -4.19
N VAL A 52 -0.01 1.36 -3.40
CA VAL A 52 0.43 2.70 -3.80
C VAL A 52 1.40 2.62 -4.99
N MET A 53 2.36 1.69 -4.94
CA MET A 53 3.28 1.45 -6.05
C MET A 53 2.54 1.03 -7.32
N ALA A 54 1.60 0.10 -7.21
CA ALA A 54 0.77 -0.38 -8.30
C ALA A 54 -0.09 0.73 -8.91
N ALA A 55 -0.61 1.66 -8.09
CA ALA A 55 -1.36 2.81 -8.57
C ALA A 55 -0.53 3.68 -9.54
N GLY A 56 0.76 3.89 -9.24
CA GLY A 56 1.70 4.58 -10.13
C GLY A 56 2.07 3.77 -11.38
N VAL A 57 2.29 2.45 -11.26
CA VAL A 57 2.63 1.56 -12.40
C VAL A 57 1.48 1.50 -13.41
N PHE A 58 0.24 1.32 -12.94
CA PHE A 58 -0.93 1.16 -13.77
C PHE A 58 -1.61 2.48 -14.17
N ARG A 59 -1.07 3.63 -13.74
CA ARG A 59 -1.60 4.98 -14.04
C ARG A 59 -3.04 5.14 -13.58
N VAL A 60 -3.31 4.74 -12.34
CA VAL A 60 -4.65 4.75 -11.78
C VAL A 60 -5.10 6.22 -11.52
N PRO A 61 -6.30 6.63 -11.96
CA PRO A 61 -6.87 7.94 -11.64
C PRO A 61 -6.91 8.18 -10.12
N ASP A 62 -6.71 9.42 -9.65
CA ASP A 62 -6.67 9.73 -8.19
C ASP A 62 -7.90 9.21 -7.45
N GLU A 63 -9.08 9.39 -8.03
CA GLU A 63 -10.35 8.88 -7.52
C GLU A 63 -10.33 7.35 -7.30
N GLN A 64 -9.76 6.61 -8.26
CA GLN A 64 -9.64 5.15 -8.17
C GLN A 64 -8.51 4.74 -7.23
N ALA A 65 -7.38 5.47 -7.21
CA ALA A 65 -6.27 5.21 -6.32
C ALA A 65 -6.74 5.38 -4.87
N PHE A 66 -7.48 6.45 -4.56
CA PHE A 66 -8.09 6.68 -3.25
C PHE A 66 -9.06 5.56 -2.86
N ARG A 67 -9.94 5.13 -3.78
CA ARG A 67 -10.84 4.00 -3.53
C ARG A 67 -10.08 2.70 -3.29
N LEU A 68 -9.00 2.46 -4.01
CA LEU A 68 -8.15 1.28 -3.82
C LEU A 68 -7.45 1.32 -2.46
N THR A 69 -6.87 2.46 -2.09
CA THR A 69 -6.25 2.65 -0.77
C THR A 69 -7.29 2.50 0.35
N ALA A 70 -8.49 3.05 0.18
CA ALA A 70 -9.59 2.89 1.13
C ALA A 70 -10.05 1.44 1.24
N ALA A 71 -10.18 0.72 0.12
CA ALA A 71 -10.54 -0.70 0.12
C ALA A 71 -9.47 -1.57 0.82
N VAL A 72 -8.19 -1.27 0.59
CA VAL A 72 -7.07 -1.92 1.28
C VAL A 72 -7.09 -1.61 2.78
N ALA A 73 -7.35 -0.36 3.17
CA ALA A 73 -7.48 0.04 4.57
C ALA A 73 -8.67 -0.65 5.26
N VAL A 74 -9.81 -0.76 4.60
CA VAL A 74 -10.99 -1.48 5.11
C VAL A 74 -10.72 -2.98 5.21
N GLY A 75 -10.11 -3.59 4.18
CA GLY A 75 -9.72 -5.01 4.22
C GLY A 75 -8.73 -5.31 5.35
N PHE A 76 -7.79 -4.39 5.59
CA PHE A 76 -6.87 -4.46 6.71
C PHE A 76 -7.61 -4.34 8.06
N ALA A 77 -8.49 -3.36 8.21
CA ALA A 77 -9.28 -3.18 9.42
C ALA A 77 -10.16 -4.40 9.73
N LEU A 78 -10.87 -4.93 8.73
CA LEU A 78 -11.69 -6.14 8.88
C LEU A 78 -10.85 -7.37 9.24
N GLY A 79 -9.73 -7.58 8.56
CA GLY A 79 -8.79 -8.65 8.89
C GLY A 79 -8.32 -8.54 10.33
N SER A 80 -7.92 -7.34 10.77
CA SER A 80 -7.47 -7.10 12.14
C SER A 80 -8.56 -7.38 13.19
N LEU A 81 -9.81 -7.06 12.87
CA LEU A 81 -10.96 -7.30 13.75
C LEU A 81 -11.25 -8.80 13.90
N VAL A 82 -11.17 -9.56 12.80
CA VAL A 82 -11.32 -11.02 12.82
C VAL A 82 -10.22 -11.70 13.63
N PHE A 83 -8.99 -11.19 13.57
CA PHE A 83 -7.88 -11.72 14.38
C PHE A 83 -8.03 -11.42 15.88
N LEU A 84 -8.72 -10.33 16.24
CA LEU A 84 -8.94 -9.92 17.63
C LEU A 84 -10.17 -10.58 18.29
N LEU A 85 -11.04 -11.22 17.51
CA LEU A 85 -12.24 -11.96 17.95
C LEU A 85 -11.94 -13.45 18.16
#